data_AF-A0AAW1C113-F1
#
_entry.id   AF-A0AAW1C113-F1
#
_cell.length_a   1.000
_cell.length_b   1.000
_cell.length_c   1.000
_cell.angle_alpha   90.00
_cell.angle_beta   90.00
_cell.angle_gamma   90.00
#
_symmetry.space_group_name_H-M   'P 1'
#
loop_
_entity.id
_entity.type
_entity.pdbx_description
1 polymer ?
#
loop_
_entity_poly.entity_id
_entity_poly.type
_entity_poly.pdbx_seq_one_letter_code
_entity_poly.pdbx_strand_id
1 'polypeptide(L)'
;MQSLTVVQHIKRHNIVLKRELGEGAFGKVFLAECYNLYPEQDKILVAVKTLKDASDNARKDFHREAELLTNLQHEHIVKFYGVCVEGDPLIMVFEYMKHGDLNKFLR
;
A
#
# COMPACT_ATOMS: atom_id res chain seq x y z
N MET A 1 -0.73 27.43 -5.85
CA MET A 1 -1.51 26.88 -4.72
C MET A 1 -1.24 25.39 -4.70
N GLN A 2 -0.18 24.95 -4.00
CA GLN A 2 0.08 23.52 -3.83
C GLN A 2 -1.04 22.96 -2.97
N SER A 3 -1.82 22.01 -3.50
CA SER A 3 -2.73 21.23 -2.69
C SER A 3 -1.89 20.51 -1.62
N LEU A 4 -2.20 20.73 -0.35
CA LEU A 4 -1.65 19.91 0.73
C LEU A 4 -2.23 18.50 0.54
N THR A 5 -1.49 17.64 -0.14
CA THR A 5 -1.88 16.26 -0.39
C THR A 5 -1.82 15.50 0.92
N VAL A 6 -2.98 15.13 1.47
CA VAL A 6 -3.07 14.42 2.75
C VAL A 6 -2.97 12.93 2.48
N VAL A 7 -1.89 12.31 2.95
CA VAL A 7 -1.74 10.85 2.92
C VAL A 7 -2.80 10.23 3.84
N GLN A 8 -3.61 9.30 3.32
CA GLN A 8 -4.59 8.59 4.13
C GLN A 8 -3.91 7.61 5.09
N HIS A 9 -4.28 7.69 6.37
CA HIS A 9 -3.80 6.77 7.41
C HIS A 9 -4.83 5.67 7.68
N ILE A 10 -4.42 4.42 7.53
CA ILE A 10 -5.22 3.22 7.72
C ILE A 10 -4.82 2.56 9.05
N LYS A 11 -5.82 2.21 9.86
CA LYS A 11 -5.62 1.55 11.16
C LYS A 11 -5.11 0.13 10.99
N ARG A 12 -4.16 -0.30 11.82
CA ARG A 12 -3.51 -1.62 11.70
C ARG A 12 -4.51 -2.77 11.81
N HIS A 13 -5.49 -2.65 12.69
CA HIS A 13 -6.53 -3.66 12.92
C HIS A 13 -7.50 -3.81 11.75
N ASN A 14 -7.57 -2.83 10.85
CA ASN A 14 -8.36 -2.95 9.62
C ASN A 14 -7.65 -3.76 8.53
N ILE A 15 -6.37 -4.13 8.72
CA ILE A 15 -5.55 -4.82 7.72
C ILE A 15 -5.31 -6.26 8.17
N VAL A 16 -5.98 -7.21 7.52
CA VAL A 16 -5.84 -8.65 7.78
C VAL A 16 -5.05 -9.29 6.65
N LEU A 17 -3.75 -9.54 6.90
CA LEU A 17 -2.87 -10.21 5.95
C LEU A 17 -3.37 -11.63 5.65
N LYS A 18 -3.27 -12.04 4.38
CA LYS A 18 -3.65 -13.38 3.92
C LYS A 18 -2.43 -14.18 3.49
N ARG A 19 -1.98 -13.98 2.25
CA ARG A 19 -0.85 -14.73 1.66
C ARG A 19 0.17 -13.79 1.06
N GLU A 20 1.43 -14.21 1.02
CA GLU A 20 2.47 -13.49 0.30
C GLU A 20 2.19 -13.52 -1.22
N LEU A 21 2.39 -12.37 -1.87
CA LEU A 21 2.29 -12.19 -3.32
C LEU A 21 3.67 -12.17 -3.97
N GLY A 22 4.68 -11.68 -3.24
CA GLY A 22 6.05 -11.66 -3.68
C GLY A 22 6.94 -10.83 -2.77
N GLU A 23 8.22 -10.78 -3.13
CA GLU A 23 9.23 -10.05 -2.41
C GLU A 23 10.09 -9.25 -3.41
N GLY A 24 10.41 -8.02 -3.06
CA GLY A 24 11.31 -7.17 -3.82
C GLY A 24 12.34 -6.49 -2.92
N ALA A 25 13.14 -5.60 -3.52
CA ALA A 25 14.20 -4.89 -2.81
C ALA A 25 13.71 -4.10 -1.57
N PHE A 26 12.46 -3.64 -1.60
CA PHE A 26 11.87 -2.79 -0.56
C PHE A 26 11.03 -3.57 0.47
N GLY A 27 10.98 -4.89 0.35
CA GLY A 27 10.28 -5.76 1.29
C GLY A 27 9.26 -6.68 0.65
N LYS A 28 8.36 -7.19 1.49
CA LYS A 28 7.38 -8.20 1.10
C LYS A 28 6.05 -7.58 0.75
N VAL A 29 5.40 -8.15 -0.25
CA VAL A 29 4.04 -7.80 -0.69
C VAL A 29 3.09 -8.93 -0.31
N PHE A 30 1.98 -8.59 0.31
CA PHE A 30 0.96 -9.53 0.74
C PHE A 30 -0.40 -9.17 0.13
N LEU A 31 -1.19 -10.19 -0.16
CA LEU A 31 -2.64 -10.03 -0.29
C LEU A 31 -3.22 -9.85 1.10
N ALA A 32 -4.10 -8.88 1.28
CA ALA A 32 -4.79 -8.65 2.53
C ALA A 32 -6.26 -8.29 2.29
N GLU A 33 -7.08 -8.47 3.32
CA GLU A 33 -8.38 -7.82 3.41
C GLU A 33 -8.20 -6.50 4.16
N CYS A 34 -8.74 -5.41 3.61
CA CYS A 34 -8.79 -4.10 4.25
C CYS A 34 -10.24 -3.75 4.56
N TYR A 35 -10.54 -3.54 5.84
CA TYR A 35 -11.86 -3.17 6.34
C TYR A 35 -12.01 -1.66 6.44
N ASN A 36 -13.24 -1.16 6.35
CA ASN A 36 -13.57 0.25 6.57
C ASN A 36 -12.76 1.23 5.70
N LEU A 37 -12.33 0.81 4.50
CA LEU A 37 -11.62 1.69 3.57
C LEU A 37 -12.59 2.59 2.81
N TYR A 38 -13.79 2.08 2.52
CA TYR A 38 -14.89 2.82 1.93
C TYR A 38 -16.14 2.68 2.82
N PRO A 39 -16.96 3.73 2.99
CA PRO A 39 -18.17 3.66 3.80
C PRO A 39 -19.17 2.60 3.34
N GLU A 40 -19.21 2.31 2.04
CA GLU A 40 -20.20 1.40 1.43
C GLU A 40 -19.70 -0.04 1.27
N GLN A 41 -18.46 -0.34 1.69
CA GLN A 41 -17.87 -1.66 1.54
C GLN A 41 -17.24 -2.13 2.85
N ASP A 42 -17.79 -3.21 3.41
CA ASP A 42 -17.30 -3.83 4.65
C ASP A 42 -15.81 -4.15 4.57
N LYS A 43 -15.37 -4.72 3.44
CA LYS A 43 -13.98 -5.03 3.14
C LYS A 43 -13.68 -5.06 1.65
N ILE A 44 -12.42 -4.83 1.30
CA ILE A 44 -11.88 -5.07 -0.03
C ILE A 44 -10.58 -5.87 0.03
N LEU A 45 -10.21 -6.51 -1.08
CA LEU A 45 -8.89 -7.07 -1.24
C LEU A 45 -7.89 -5.98 -1.64
N VAL A 46 -6.73 -5.99 -0.99
CA VAL A 46 -5.64 -5.03 -1.21
C VAL A 46 -4.30 -5.74 -1.34
N ALA A 47 -3.34 -5.06 -1.97
CA ALA A 47 -1.94 -5.41 -1.87
C ALA A 47 -1.28 -4.56 -0.77
N VAL A 48 -0.60 -5.21 0.17
CA VAL A 48 0.11 -4.59 1.28
C VAL A 48 1.62 -4.77 1.07
N LYS A 49 2.34 -3.66 0.87
CA LYS A 49 3.81 -3.63 0.83
C LYS A 49 4.32 -3.28 2.23
N THR A 50 5.12 -4.17 2.80
CA THR A 50 5.76 -4.00 4.11
C THR A 50 7.19 -3.50 3.93
N LEU A 51 7.60 -2.50 4.69
CA LEU A 51 8.98 -2.03 4.73
C LEU A 51 9.79 -2.89 5.70
N LYS A 52 10.91 -3.45 5.24
CA LYS A 52 11.78 -4.30 6.07
C LYS A 52 12.72 -3.52 6.99
N ASP A 53 13.14 -2.32 6.57
CA ASP A 53 14.08 -1.48 7.31
C ASP A 53 13.33 -0.40 8.10
N ALA A 54 13.63 -0.32 9.40
CA ALA A 54 13.06 0.67 10.32
C ALA A 54 13.98 1.89 10.54
N SER A 55 15.10 2.00 9.80
CA SER A 55 16.02 3.13 9.87
C SER A 55 15.34 4.46 9.56
N ASP A 56 15.85 5.55 10.15
CA ASP A 56 15.28 6.89 9.94
C ASP A 56 15.30 7.32 8.46
N ASN A 57 16.29 6.87 7.70
CA ASN A 57 16.35 7.15 6.26
C ASN A 57 15.27 6.35 5.50
N ALA A 58 15.09 5.07 5.81
CA ALA A 58 14.02 4.27 5.21
C ALA A 58 12.63 4.83 5.56
N ARG A 59 12.43 5.33 6.78
CA ARG A 59 11.19 6.02 7.18
C ARG A 59 10.97 7.32 6.41
N LYS A 60 12.01 8.13 6.19
CA LYS A 60 11.92 9.35 5.36
C LYS A 60 11.56 9.02 3.91
N ASP A 61 12.19 8.00 3.33
CA ASP A 61 11.91 7.57 1.97
C ASP A 61 10.48 7.01 1.84
N PHE A 62 10.01 6.27 2.84
CA PHE A 62 8.62 5.81 2.93
C PHE A 62 7.62 6.98 2.90
N HIS A 63 7.84 8.01 3.72
CA HIS A 63 6.95 9.18 3.74
C HIS A 63 6.96 9.92 2.40
N ARG A 64 8.13 10.12 1.80
CA ARG A 64 8.25 10.75 0.48
C ARG A 64 7.55 9.94 -0.61
N GLU A 65 7.72 8.62 -0.63
CA GLU A 65 7.07 7.72 -1.58
C GLU A 65 5.54 7.78 -1.40
N ALA A 66 5.03 7.79 -0.16
CA ALA A 66 3.60 7.90 0.11
C ALA A 66 3.01 9.24 -0.37
N GLU A 67 3.70 10.36 -0.14
CA GLU A 67 3.29 11.69 -0.64
C GLU A 67 3.24 11.71 -2.18
N LEU A 68 4.26 11.17 -2.85
CA LEU A 68 4.29 11.07 -4.31
C LEU A 68 3.13 10.22 -4.84
N LEU A 69 2.95 9.01 -4.29
CA LEU A 69 1.90 8.07 -4.72
C LEU A 69 0.49 8.63 -4.49
N THR A 70 0.28 9.41 -3.43
CA THR A 70 -1.03 10.04 -3.16
C THR A 70 -1.44 11.01 -4.28
N ASN A 71 -0.46 11.64 -4.94
CA ASN A 71 -0.67 12.55 -6.07
C ASN A 71 -0.83 11.82 -7.42
N LEU A 72 -0.50 10.54 -7.50
CA LEU A 72 -0.56 9.76 -8.73
C LEU A 72 -1.92 9.03 -8.83
N GLN A 73 -2.95 9.77 -9.24
CA GLN A 73 -4.29 9.23 -9.44
C GLN A 73 -4.66 9.26 -10.93
N HIS A 74 -4.67 8.09 -11.56
CA HIS A 74 -5.02 7.92 -12.97
C HIS A 74 -5.51 6.49 -13.21
N GLU A 75 -6.37 6.28 -14.22
CA GLU A 75 -6.96 4.97 -14.55
C GLU A 75 -5.92 3.87 -14.86
N HIS A 76 -4.73 4.26 -15.31
CA HIS A 76 -3.64 3.35 -15.71
C HIS A 76 -2.43 3.37 -14.77
N ILE A 77 -2.57 3.98 -13.59
CA ILE A 77 -1.57 3.93 -12.52
C ILE A 77 -2.19 3.16 -11.36
N VAL A 78 -1.43 2.21 -10.79
CA VAL A 78 -1.90 1.42 -9.65
C VAL A 78 -2.36 2.33 -8.51
N LYS A 79 -3.61 2.14 -8.07
CA LYS A 79 -4.23 2.98 -7.06
C LYS A 79 -3.56 2.75 -5.70
N PHE A 80 -3.04 3.83 -5.14
CA PHE A 80 -2.56 3.90 -3.77
C PHE A 80 -3.68 4.33 -2.83
N TYR A 81 -3.89 3.58 -1.74
CA TYR A 81 -4.94 3.87 -0.77
C TYR A 81 -4.44 4.58 0.48
N GLY A 82 -3.16 4.43 0.83
CA GLY A 82 -2.60 5.06 2.03
C GLY A 82 -1.60 4.19 2.77
N VAL A 83 -1.31 4.60 4.00
CA VAL A 83 -0.28 4.01 4.85
C VAL A 83 -0.83 3.55 6.19
N CYS A 84 -0.21 2.53 6.77
CA CYS A 84 -0.32 2.23 8.19
C CYS A 84 1.05 2.40 8.84
N VAL A 85 1.12 3.31 9.81
CA VAL A 85 2.35 3.66 10.56
C VAL A 85 2.27 3.24 12.03
N GLU A 86 1.25 2.45 12.37
CA GLU A 86 1.02 1.95 13.72
C GLU A 86 1.88 0.70 13.96
N GLY A 87 2.98 0.88 14.67
CA GLY A 87 3.96 -0.17 14.94
C GLY A 87 4.83 -0.51 13.73
N ASP A 88 5.57 -1.61 13.85
CA ASP A 88 6.40 -2.15 12.78
C ASP A 88 5.82 -3.49 12.27
N PRO A 89 5.97 -3.81 10.97
CA PRO A 89 6.57 -2.96 9.92
C PRO A 89 5.63 -1.84 9.46
N LEU A 90 6.20 -0.77 8.91
CA LEU A 90 5.43 0.23 8.15
C LEU A 90 4.80 -0.42 6.92
N ILE A 91 3.58 0.00 6.60
CA ILE A 91 2.76 -0.61 5.54
C ILE A 91 2.28 0.46 4.56
N MET A 92 2.41 0.17 3.26
CA MET A 92 1.68 0.84 2.18
C MET A 92 0.57 -0.07 1.66
N VAL A 93 -0.59 0.51 1.37
CA VAL A 93 -1.79 -0.21 0.92
C VAL A 93 -2.15 0.23 -0.50
N PHE A 94 -2.30 -0.74 -1.40
CA PHE A 94 -2.58 -0.55 -2.82
C PHE A 94 -3.79 -1.38 -3.27
N GLU A 95 -4.35 -1.06 -4.43
CA GLU A 95 -5.31 -1.94 -5.07
C GLU A 95 -4.70 -3.31 -5.38
N TYR A 96 -5.53 -4.34 -5.27
CA TYR A 96 -5.12 -5.69 -5.61
C TYR A 96 -5.34 -5.97 -7.09
N MET A 97 -4.23 -6.16 -7.81
CA MET A 97 -4.24 -6.58 -9.21
C MET A 97 -4.35 -8.11 -9.30
N LYS A 98 -5.57 -8.63 -9.52
CA LYS A 98 -5.86 -10.08 -9.51
C LYS A 98 -5.00 -10.94 -10.46
N HIS A 99 -4.52 -10.35 -11.55
CA HIS A 99 -3.69 -11.03 -12.56
C HIS A 99 -2.18 -10.85 -12.35
N GLY A 100 -1.77 -10.15 -11.29
CA GLY A 100 -0.37 -9.95 -10.94
C GLY A 100 0.36 -9.02 -11.90
N ASP A 101 1.68 -9.18 -11.98
CA ASP A 101 2.52 -8.38 -12.87
C ASP A 101 2.37 -8.78 -14.33
N LEU A 102 2.47 -7.78 -15.22
CA LEU A 102 2.25 -7.95 -16.66
C LEU A 102 3.27 -8.90 -17.30
N ASN A 103 4.51 -8.93 -16.82
CA ASN A 103 5.55 -9.78 -17.39
C ASN A 103 5.22 -11.27 -17.19
N LYS A 104 4.78 -11.67 -15.99
CA LYS A 104 4.28 -13.04 -15.76
C LYS A 104 2.98 -13.33 -16.49
N PHE A 105 2.09 -12.35 -16.63
CA PHE A 105 0.83 -12.54 -17.34
C PHE A 105 1.03 -12.83 -18.84
N LEU A 106 2.06 -12.25 -19.46
CA LEU A 106 2.36 -12.44 -20.89
C LEU A 106 3.18 -13.70 -21.21
N ARG A 107 3.70 -14.40 -20.20
CA ARG A 107 4.55 -15.59 -20.35
C ARG A 107 3.78 -16.87 -20.10
#